data_AF-A0A354WCA5-F1
#
_entry.id   AF-A0A354WCA5-F1
#
_cell.length_a   1.000
_cell.length_b   1.000
_cell.length_c   1.000
_cell.angle_alpha   90.00
_cell.angle_beta   90.00
_cell.angle_gamma   90.00
#
_symmetry.space_group_name_H-M   'P 1'
#
loop_
_entity.id
_entity.type
_entity.pdbx_description
1 polymer ?
#
loop_
_entity_poly.entity_id
_entity_poly.type
_entity_poly.pdbx_seq_one_letter_code
_entity_poly.pdbx_strand_id
1 'polypeptide(L)'
;MEDWSRSILEAIETAVSDMEKFLKDVTEELNGMFDELTKISEEITDEVQNKILPDLDEYINDIFEPIIDIYLDLDLDLDVEDEHFDPFVTYVQPTETEHPACRGCQHYHGQVYGGNLLVCGMHPMGTETETCPDWEG
;
A
#
# COMPACT_ATOMS: atom_id res chain seq x y z
N MET A 1 27.89 20.61 -17.75
CA MET A 1 26.57 19.96 -17.86
C MET A 1 26.65 18.47 -17.52
N GLU A 2 27.74 17.78 -17.87
CA GLU A 2 27.93 16.34 -17.61
C GLU A 2 28.26 15.99 -16.14
N ASP A 3 28.98 16.85 -15.41
CA ASP A 3 29.35 16.57 -14.01
C ASP A 3 28.14 16.46 -13.06
N TRP A 4 27.14 17.32 -13.25
CA TRP A 4 25.92 17.31 -12.44
C TRP A 4 25.10 16.04 -12.66
N SER A 5 25.01 15.55 -13.91
CA SER A 5 24.32 14.29 -14.22
C SER A 5 25.02 13.06 -13.65
N ARG A 6 26.36 13.09 -13.59
CA ARG A 6 27.14 11.97 -13.02
C ARG A 6 26.99 11.92 -11.51
N SER A 7 27.02 13.06 -10.82
CA SER A 7 26.82 13.12 -9.37
C SER A 7 25.41 12.68 -8.93
N ILE A 8 24.37 12.95 -9.74
CA ILE A 8 23.01 12.49 -9.41
C ILE A 8 22.87 10.98 -9.59
N LEU A 9 23.45 10.41 -10.66
CA LEU A 9 23.44 8.97 -10.86
C LEU A 9 24.17 8.24 -9.73
N GLU A 10 25.33 8.74 -9.32
CA GLU A 10 26.07 8.20 -8.18
C GLU A 10 25.28 8.31 -6.87
N ALA A 11 24.55 9.41 -6.65
CA ALA A 11 23.71 9.59 -5.47
C ALA A 11 22.50 8.63 -5.47
N ILE A 12 21.88 8.38 -6.62
CA ILE A 12 20.77 7.43 -6.75
C ILE A 12 21.26 6.00 -6.57
N GLU A 13 22.37 5.61 -7.21
CA GLU A 13 22.95 4.27 -7.03
C GLU A 13 23.33 4.01 -5.58
N THR A 14 23.83 5.03 -4.88
CA THR A 14 24.11 4.96 -3.44
C THR A 14 22.82 4.81 -2.63
N ALA A 15 21.79 5.63 -2.90
CA ALA A 15 20.51 5.55 -2.20
C ALA A 15 19.79 4.21 -2.41
N VAL A 16 19.84 3.66 -3.63
CA VAL A 16 19.30 2.33 -3.96
C VAL A 16 20.08 1.24 -3.21
N SER A 17 21.40 1.31 -3.19
CA SER A 17 22.24 0.33 -2.47
C SER A 17 22.01 0.38 -0.96
N ASP A 18 21.86 1.59 -0.39
CA ASP A 18 21.57 1.78 1.02
C ASP A 18 20.16 1.30 1.38
N MET A 19 19.17 1.49 0.49
CA MET A 19 17.81 0.96 0.64
C MET A 19 17.79 -0.57 0.55
N GLU A 20 18.49 -1.18 -0.41
CA GLU A 20 18.62 -2.64 -0.51
C GLU A 20 19.24 -3.23 0.76
N LYS A 21 20.24 -2.56 1.32
CA LYS A 21 20.86 -2.95 2.58
C LYS A 21 19.92 -2.79 3.76
N PHE A 22 19.18 -1.68 3.85
CA PHE A 22 18.16 -1.49 4.88
C PHE A 22 17.08 -2.58 4.82
N LEU A 23 16.54 -2.87 3.63
CA LEU A 23 15.54 -3.93 3.44
C LEU A 23 16.08 -5.30 3.82
N LYS A 24 17.36 -5.56 3.52
CA LYS A 24 18.03 -6.81 3.92
C LYS A 24 18.19 -6.90 5.44
N ASP A 25 18.64 -5.83 6.08
CA ASP A 25 18.84 -5.77 7.53
C ASP A 25 17.49 -5.94 8.26
N VAL A 26 16.43 -5.28 7.80
CA VAL A 26 15.04 -5.46 8.30
C VAL A 26 14.54 -6.89 8.09
N THR A 27 14.83 -7.51 6.94
CA THR A 27 14.42 -8.89 6.68
C THR A 27 15.13 -9.88 7.61
N GLU A 28 16.42 -9.66 7.89
CA GLU A 28 17.18 -10.49 8.82
C GLU A 28 16.67 -10.34 10.27
N GLU A 29 16.33 -9.11 10.69
CA GLU A 29 15.77 -8.81 12.00
C GLU A 29 14.36 -9.40 12.17
N LEU A 30 13.48 -9.28 11.16
CA LEU A 30 12.16 -9.91 11.14
C LEU A 30 12.24 -11.45 11.22
N ASN A 31 13.20 -12.08 10.55
CA ASN A 31 13.39 -13.53 10.65
C ASN A 31 13.78 -13.96 12.08
N GLY A 32 14.62 -13.18 12.77
CA GLY A 32 14.97 -13.44 14.17
C GLY A 32 13.77 -13.34 15.11
N MET A 33 12.90 -12.34 14.88
CA MET A 33 11.65 -12.18 15.61
C MET A 33 10.65 -13.30 15.30
N PHE A 34 10.53 -13.74 14.04
CA PHE A 34 9.70 -14.88 13.67
C PHE A 34 10.19 -16.20 14.30
N ASP A 35 11.51 -16.40 14.41
CA ASP A 35 12.08 -17.54 15.13
C ASP A 35 11.77 -17.48 16.63
N GLU A 36 11.70 -16.29 17.23
CA GLU A 36 11.31 -16.09 18.62
C GLU A 36 9.79 -16.28 18.81
N LEU A 37 8.96 -15.77 17.90
CA LEU A 37 7.52 -16.03 17.83
C LEU A 37 7.21 -17.51 17.65
N THR A 38 7.99 -18.24 16.85
CA THR A 38 7.84 -19.68 16.63
C THR A 38 8.14 -20.45 17.91
N LYS A 39 9.13 -20.01 18.70
CA LYS A 39 9.41 -20.59 20.03
C LYS A 39 8.30 -20.27 21.03
N ILE A 40 7.75 -19.05 21.00
CA ILE A 40 6.64 -18.66 21.88
C ILE A 40 5.32 -19.33 21.45
N SER A 41 5.15 -19.66 20.17
CA SER A 41 4.04 -20.46 19.65
C SER A 41 4.01 -21.89 20.22
N GLU A 42 5.13 -22.40 20.74
CA GLU A 42 5.14 -23.68 21.47
C GLU A 42 4.68 -23.50 22.94
N GLU A 43 4.61 -22.27 23.44
CA GLU A 43 4.29 -21.89 24.82
C GLU A 43 3.16 -20.84 24.85
N ILE A 44 2.01 -21.16 24.24
CA ILE A 44 0.87 -20.23 24.14
C ILE A 44 0.23 -20.06 25.53
N THR A 45 0.61 -19.00 26.24
CA THR A 45 -0.05 -18.46 27.44
C THR A 45 0.13 -16.92 27.45
N ASP A 46 -0.46 -16.21 28.44
CA ASP A 46 -0.58 -14.76 28.65
C ASP A 46 0.65 -13.86 28.34
N GLU A 47 1.81 -14.43 28.03
CA GLU A 47 3.06 -13.75 27.71
C GLU A 47 3.07 -13.12 26.30
N VAL A 48 2.33 -13.70 25.34
CA VAL A 48 2.15 -13.13 23.99
C VAL A 48 1.48 -11.76 24.04
N GLN A 49 0.41 -11.62 24.82
CA GLN A 49 -0.35 -10.36 24.87
C GLN A 49 0.38 -9.24 25.61
N ASN A 50 1.15 -9.57 26.64
CA ASN A 50 1.76 -8.57 27.52
C ASN A 50 3.16 -8.14 27.08
N LYS A 51 3.84 -8.94 26.26
CA LYS A 51 5.24 -8.70 25.88
C LYS A 51 5.43 -8.51 24.38
N ILE A 52 4.76 -9.31 23.56
CA ILE A 52 4.97 -9.27 22.10
C ILE A 52 4.18 -8.15 21.43
N LEU A 53 2.93 -7.93 21.82
CA LEU A 53 2.11 -6.87 21.20
C LEU A 53 2.73 -5.47 21.36
N PRO A 54 3.21 -5.07 22.56
CA PRO A 54 3.88 -3.77 22.71
C PRO A 54 5.18 -3.66 21.90
N ASP A 55 6.01 -4.71 21.92
CA ASP A 55 7.29 -4.74 21.21
C ASP A 55 7.08 -4.73 19.68
N LEU A 56 6.02 -5.37 19.19
CA LEU A 56 5.64 -5.36 17.78
C LEU A 56 5.08 -4.00 17.34
N ASP A 57 4.25 -3.35 18.17
CA ASP A 57 3.74 -2.00 17.90
C ASP A 57 4.88 -0.98 17.84
N GLU A 58 5.86 -1.05 18.75
CA GLU A 58 7.06 -0.19 18.73
C GLU A 58 7.87 -0.39 17.44
N TYR A 59 8.11 -1.65 17.04
CA TYR A 59 8.88 -1.97 15.83
C TYR A 59 8.14 -1.61 14.52
N ILE A 60 6.81 -1.79 14.47
CA ILE A 60 5.98 -1.35 13.34
C ILE A 60 6.09 0.17 13.20
N ASN A 61 5.99 0.92 14.30
CA ASN A 61 6.13 2.37 14.22
C ASN A 61 7.53 2.77 13.73
N ASP A 62 8.61 2.15 14.24
CA ASP A 62 9.98 2.44 13.80
C ASP A 62 10.23 2.16 12.30
N ILE A 63 9.59 1.14 11.72
CA ILE A 63 9.70 0.84 10.29
C ILE A 63 8.84 1.77 9.43
N PHE A 64 7.60 2.02 9.85
CA PHE A 64 6.62 2.71 9.01
C PHE A 64 6.65 4.23 9.15
N GLU A 65 7.02 4.78 10.31
CA GLU A 65 7.14 6.22 10.55
C GLU A 65 8.07 6.93 9.54
N PRO A 66 9.29 6.44 9.23
CA PRO A 66 10.13 7.08 8.22
C PRO A 66 9.55 7.01 6.81
N ILE A 67 8.72 6.00 6.49
CA ILE A 67 8.03 5.88 5.20
C ILE A 67 6.91 6.90 5.10
N ILE A 68 6.14 7.08 6.19
CA ILE A 68 5.07 8.08 6.29
C ILE A 68 5.64 9.49 6.21
N ASP A 69 6.76 9.77 6.87
CA ASP A 69 7.41 11.08 6.84
C ASP A 69 7.91 11.45 5.44
N ILE A 70 8.53 10.51 4.70
CA ILE A 70 8.93 10.74 3.31
C ILE A 70 7.71 11.04 2.44
N TYR A 71 6.58 10.37 2.67
CA TYR A 71 5.35 10.60 1.94
C TYR A 71 4.77 12.00 2.22
N LEU A 72 4.76 12.42 3.48
CA LEU A 72 4.31 13.76 3.89
C LEU A 72 5.25 14.87 3.37
N ASP A 73 6.56 14.64 3.37
CA ASP A 73 7.58 15.61 2.91
C ASP A 73 7.63 15.76 1.38
N LEU A 74 7.20 14.73 0.64
CA LEU A 74 7.11 14.78 -0.83
C LEU A 74 5.95 15.63 -1.35
N ASP A 75 5.09 16.19 -0.48
CA ASP A 75 4.00 17.13 -0.82
C ASP A 75 3.25 16.70 -2.11
N LEU A 76 2.98 15.39 -2.23
CA LEU A 76 2.19 14.89 -3.33
C LEU A 76 0.78 15.49 -3.17
N ASP A 77 0.49 16.51 -3.97
CA ASP A 77 -0.84 17.11 -4.20
C ASP A 77 -1.79 16.02 -4.75
N LEU A 78 -2.11 15.05 -3.91
CA LEU A 78 -3.22 14.14 -4.10
C LEU A 78 -4.41 14.90 -3.53
N ASP A 79 -5.36 15.27 -4.38
CA ASP A 79 -6.67 15.80 -3.96
C ASP A 79 -7.31 14.77 -3.00
N VAL A 80 -7.06 14.94 -1.70
CA VAL A 80 -7.61 14.12 -0.61
C VAL A 80 -9.04 14.56 -0.36
N GLU A 81 -9.91 14.44 -1.37
CA GLU A 81 -11.36 14.52 -1.18
C GLU A 81 -12.01 13.14 -1.01
N ASP A 82 -11.29 12.04 -1.32
CA ASP A 82 -11.79 10.68 -1.10
C ASP A 82 -11.19 10.06 0.18
N GLU A 83 -12.04 9.82 1.18
CA GLU A 83 -11.71 9.35 2.54
C GLU A 83 -11.01 7.97 2.64
N HIS A 84 -10.63 7.33 1.53
CA HIS A 84 -10.08 5.96 1.54
C HIS A 84 -8.95 5.78 0.52
N PHE A 85 -7.88 6.57 0.65
CA PHE A 85 -6.63 6.26 -0.04
C PHE A 85 -5.85 5.21 0.76
N ASP A 86 -6.05 3.95 0.37
CA ASP A 86 -5.25 2.83 0.85
C ASP A 86 -4.03 2.67 -0.09
N PRO A 87 -2.79 2.90 0.38
CA PRO A 87 -1.57 2.80 -0.44
C PRO A 87 -1.37 1.41 -1.07
N PHE A 88 -2.09 0.40 -0.58
CA PHE A 88 -2.03 -0.98 -1.06
C PHE A 88 -3.10 -1.30 -2.10
N VAL A 89 -3.96 -0.34 -2.45
CA VAL A 89 -5.10 -0.55 -3.35
C VAL A 89 -4.93 0.30 -4.61
N THR A 90 -4.88 -0.37 -5.76
CA THR A 90 -4.85 0.31 -7.06
C THR A 90 -6.26 0.72 -7.47
N TYR A 91 -6.47 2.01 -7.73
CA TYR A 91 -7.71 2.52 -8.31
C TYR A 91 -7.63 2.52 -9.85
N VAL A 92 -8.68 2.04 -10.50
CA VAL A 92 -8.87 1.99 -11.95
C VAL A 92 -10.06 2.86 -12.28
N GLN A 93 -9.89 3.80 -13.22
CA GLN A 93 -10.98 4.64 -13.74
C GLN A 93 -11.75 3.89 -14.84
N PRO A 94 -13.08 4.10 -14.98
CA PRO A 94 -13.84 3.53 -16.08
C PRO A 94 -13.49 4.24 -17.39
N THR A 95 -13.27 3.49 -18.46
CA THR A 95 -12.90 3.98 -19.78
C THR A 95 -13.97 3.66 -20.83
N GLU A 96 -13.76 4.09 -22.08
CA GLU A 96 -14.67 3.72 -23.18
C GLU A 96 -14.62 2.22 -23.50
N THR A 97 -13.53 1.55 -23.16
CA THR A 97 -13.32 0.13 -23.43
C THR A 97 -13.54 -0.75 -22.20
N GLU A 98 -13.35 -0.21 -21.00
CA GLU A 98 -13.46 -0.94 -19.73
C GLU A 98 -14.51 -0.26 -18.85
N HIS A 99 -15.60 -0.97 -18.57
CA HIS A 99 -16.75 -0.47 -17.79
C HIS A 99 -17.34 0.86 -18.29
N PRO A 100 -17.67 0.98 -19.60
CA PRO A 100 -18.14 2.24 -20.19
C PRO A 100 -19.44 2.75 -19.57
N ALA A 101 -20.33 1.84 -19.17
CA ALA A 101 -21.60 2.15 -18.52
C ALA A 101 -21.45 2.76 -17.12
N CYS A 102 -20.26 2.69 -16.52
CA CYS A 102 -19.97 3.21 -15.19
C CYS A 102 -19.32 4.60 -15.21
N ARG A 103 -19.04 5.17 -16.39
CA ARG A 103 -18.47 6.52 -16.52
C ARG A 103 -19.36 7.56 -15.85
N GLY A 104 -18.82 8.27 -14.87
CA GLY A 104 -19.54 9.29 -14.11
C GLY A 104 -20.61 8.74 -13.17
N CYS A 105 -20.56 7.45 -12.81
CA CYS A 105 -21.45 6.86 -11.81
C CYS A 105 -21.00 7.25 -10.40
N GLN A 106 -21.92 7.72 -9.55
CA GLN A 106 -21.65 8.01 -8.14
C GLN A 106 -21.32 6.77 -7.30
N HIS A 107 -21.73 5.58 -7.76
CA HIS A 107 -21.53 4.31 -7.06
C HIS A 107 -20.31 3.52 -7.57
N TYR A 108 -19.48 4.13 -8.41
CA TYR A 108 -18.28 3.47 -8.94
C TYR A 108 -17.22 3.31 -7.85
N HIS A 109 -16.72 2.09 -7.69
CA HIS A 109 -15.74 1.73 -6.65
C HIS A 109 -14.31 1.69 -7.19
N GLY A 110 -14.08 1.02 -8.33
CA GLY A 110 -12.81 1.08 -9.07
C GLY A 110 -11.57 0.49 -8.39
N GLN A 111 -11.67 -0.18 -7.25
CA GLN A 111 -10.50 -0.63 -6.48
C GLN A 111 -10.11 -2.09 -6.72
N VAL A 112 -8.81 -2.36 -6.80
CA VAL A 112 -8.25 -3.72 -7.01
C VAL A 112 -7.80 -4.33 -5.69
N TYR A 113 -8.35 -5.51 -5.35
CA TYR A 113 -7.98 -6.29 -4.18
C TYR A 113 -7.42 -7.64 -4.59
N GLY A 114 -6.17 -7.93 -4.21
CA GLY A 114 -5.52 -9.21 -4.55
C GLY A 114 -5.51 -9.52 -6.06
N GLY A 115 -5.44 -8.48 -6.89
CA GLY A 115 -5.50 -8.58 -8.36
C GLY A 115 -6.91 -8.61 -8.97
N ASN A 116 -7.98 -8.53 -8.18
CA ASN A 116 -9.35 -8.50 -8.67
C ASN A 116 -9.94 -7.09 -8.55
N LEU A 117 -10.37 -6.51 -9.67
CA LEU A 117 -11.05 -5.23 -9.71
C LEU A 117 -12.50 -5.37 -9.21
N LEU A 118 -12.86 -4.59 -8.19
CA LEU A 118 -14.24 -4.40 -7.77
C LEU A 118 -14.76 -3.08 -8.36
N VAL A 119 -15.69 -3.20 -9.31
CA VAL A 119 -16.11 -2.10 -10.18
C VAL A 119 -17.10 -1.17 -9.49
N CYS A 120 -18.10 -1.72 -8.78
CA CYS A 120 -19.18 -0.96 -8.15
C CYS A 120 -19.76 -1.75 -6.95
N GLY A 121 -20.30 -1.05 -5.96
CA GLY A 121 -21.01 -1.68 -4.83
C GLY A 121 -22.28 -2.46 -5.24
N MET A 122 -22.97 -2.01 -6.29
CA MET A 122 -24.18 -2.67 -6.82
C MET A 122 -23.84 -3.77 -7.84
N HIS A 123 -22.79 -3.54 -8.63
CA HIS A 123 -22.30 -4.48 -9.64
C HIS A 123 -20.79 -4.72 -9.46
N PRO A 124 -20.40 -5.67 -8.59
CA PRO A 124 -18.99 -5.91 -8.27
C PRO A 124 -18.09 -6.18 -9.48
N MET A 125 -18.64 -6.81 -10.53
CA MET A 125 -17.92 -7.11 -11.78
C MET A 125 -18.22 -6.12 -12.92
N GLY A 126 -18.95 -5.04 -12.61
CA GLY A 126 -19.51 -4.11 -13.59
C GLY A 126 -20.80 -4.63 -14.20
N THR A 127 -21.46 -3.78 -14.98
CA THR A 127 -22.67 -4.15 -15.71
C THR A 127 -22.32 -4.69 -17.11
N GLU A 128 -23.08 -5.67 -17.58
CA GLU A 128 -22.98 -6.21 -18.94
C GLU A 128 -23.86 -5.44 -19.95
N THR A 129 -24.72 -4.55 -19.45
CA THR A 129 -25.63 -3.74 -20.28
C THR A 129 -24.93 -2.49 -20.79
N GLU A 130 -25.43 -1.92 -21.90
CA GLU A 130 -24.91 -0.67 -22.46
C GLU A 130 -25.03 0.52 -21.49
N THR A 131 -26.01 0.49 -20.58
CA THR A 131 -26.22 1.51 -19.55
C THR A 131 -26.36 0.87 -18.17
N CYS A 132 -25.82 1.51 -17.13
CA CYS A 132 -25.93 1.01 -15.76
C CYS A 132 -27.33 1.27 -15.20
N PRO A 133 -28.05 0.24 -14.70
CA PRO A 133 -29.40 0.41 -14.15
C PRO A 133 -29.42 1.19 -12.84
N ASP A 134 -28.32 1.14 -12.09
CA ASP A 134 -28.13 1.83 -10.80
C ASP A 134 -27.34 3.14 -10.95
N TRP A 135 -27.35 3.75 -12.14
CA TRP A 135 -26.66 5.01 -12.40
C TRP A 135 -27.43 6.19 -11.82
N GLU A 136 -26.84 6.86 -10.82
CA GLU A 136 -27.39 8.06 -10.18
C GLU A 136 -26.50 9.27 -10.46
N GLY A 137 -26.45 9.73 -11.73
CA GLY A 137 -25.62 10.86 -12.18
C GLY A 137 -26.39 11.89 -13.00
#